data_AF-A0A497KQD7-F1
#
_entry.id   AF-A0A497KQD7-F1
#
_cell.length_a   1.000
_cell.length_b   1.000
_cell.length_c   1.000
_cell.angle_alpha   90.00
_cell.angle_beta   90.00
_cell.angle_gamma   90.00
#
_symmetry.space_group_name_H-M   'P 1'
#
loop_
_entity.id
_entity.type
_entity.pdbx_description
1 polymer ?
#
loop_
_entity_poly.entity_id
_entity_poly.type
_entity_poly.pdbx_seq_one_letter_code
_entity_poly.pdbx_strand_id
1 'polypeptide(L)'
;MYEESINQAMSVLKEISEDTTTPRNIRRAAKDAMEVLQDTSITHAVRSANAISILDEISQDPNMPSYTRTRIWNVVSILETIKD
;
A
#
# COMPACT_ATOMS: atom_id res chain seq x y z
N MET A 1 17.85 -4.50 -1.65
CA MET A 1 17.40 -3.27 -0.97
C MET A 1 15.93 -3.02 -1.25
N TYR A 2 15.51 -2.78 -2.51
CA TYR A 2 14.11 -2.49 -2.80
C TYR A 2 13.13 -3.62 -2.43
N GLU A 3 13.54 -4.88 -2.58
CA GLU A 3 12.71 -6.03 -2.15
C GLU A 3 12.41 -6.02 -0.64
N GLU A 4 13.34 -5.54 0.18
CA GLU A 4 13.14 -5.45 1.63
C GLU A 4 12.14 -4.35 1.98
N SER A 5 12.25 -3.20 1.31
CA SER A 5 11.26 -2.11 1.39
C SER A 5 9.88 -2.57 0.93
N ILE A 6 9.78 -3.32 -0.17
CA ILE A 6 8.52 -3.91 -0.63
C ILE A 6 7.98 -4.87 0.42
N ASN A 7 8.80 -5.76 0.97
CA ASN A 7 8.35 -6.70 2.01
C ASN A 7 7.85 -5.99 3.27
N GLN A 8 8.49 -4.90 3.66
CA GLN A 8 8.04 -4.06 4.78
C GLN A 8 6.68 -3.43 4.47
N ALA A 9 6.50 -2.82 3.29
CA ALA A 9 5.23 -2.29 2.82
C ALA A 9 4.13 -3.36 2.78
N MET A 10 4.45 -4.54 2.26
CA MET A 10 3.55 -5.70 2.18
C MET A 10 3.06 -6.16 3.56
N SER A 11 3.93 -6.15 4.59
CA SER A 11 3.52 -6.51 5.95
C SER A 11 2.47 -5.53 6.50
N VAL A 12 2.68 -4.23 6.33
CA VAL A 12 1.75 -3.20 6.81
C VAL A 12 0.44 -3.24 6.03
N LEU A 13 0.49 -3.41 4.70
CA LEU A 13 -0.71 -3.56 3.87
C LEU A 13 -1.52 -4.81 4.24
N LYS A 14 -0.83 -5.91 4.57
CA LYS A 14 -1.49 -7.14 5.02
C LYS A 14 -2.29 -6.90 6.31
N GLU A 15 -1.69 -6.24 7.30
CA GLU A 15 -2.39 -5.89 8.54
C GLU A 15 -3.65 -5.05 8.27
N ILE A 16 -3.57 -4.05 7.38
CA ILE A 16 -4.73 -3.24 6.99
C ILE A 16 -5.80 -4.12 6.31
N SER A 17 -5.37 -5.01 5.42
CA SER A 17 -6.28 -5.87 4.64
C SER A 17 -7.05 -6.89 5.49
N GLU A 18 -6.53 -7.23 6.66
CA GLU A 18 -7.09 -8.20 7.61
C GLU A 18 -7.87 -7.52 8.76
N ASP A 19 -7.72 -6.20 8.92
CA ASP A 19 -8.35 -5.44 10.00
C ASP A 19 -9.87 -5.26 9.81
N THR A 20 -10.64 -6.11 10.48
CA THR A 20 -12.12 -6.11 10.40
C THR A 20 -12.77 -4.79 10.81
N THR A 21 -12.08 -3.91 11.55
CA THR A 21 -12.58 -2.59 11.98
C THR A 21 -12.41 -1.50 10.92
N THR A 22 -11.56 -1.72 9.91
CA THR A 22 -11.40 -0.83 8.74
C THR A 22 -12.47 -1.12 7.69
N PRO A 23 -13.13 -0.12 7.06
CA PRO A 23 -14.11 -0.33 5.99
C PRO A 23 -13.64 -1.24 4.83
N ARG A 24 -14.58 -2.00 4.26
CA ARG A 24 -14.29 -3.05 3.26
C ARG A 24 -13.54 -2.54 2.02
N ASN A 25 -13.89 -1.35 1.53
CA ASN A 25 -13.25 -0.74 0.38
C ASN A 25 -11.78 -0.41 0.65
N ILE A 26 -11.45 0.07 1.85
CA ILE A 26 -10.07 0.37 2.26
C ILE A 26 -9.24 -0.91 2.37
N ARG A 27 -9.80 -1.96 2.99
CA ARG A 27 -9.15 -3.28 3.01
C ARG A 27 -8.90 -3.83 1.62
N ARG A 28 -9.83 -3.60 0.68
CA ARG A 28 -9.70 -4.03 -0.72
C ARG A 28 -8.56 -3.26 -1.41
N ALA A 29 -8.52 -1.94 -1.29
CA ALA A 29 -7.43 -1.13 -1.85
C ALA A 29 -6.06 -1.57 -1.34
N ALA A 30 -5.95 -1.95 -0.05
CA ALA A 30 -4.71 -2.52 0.48
C ALA A 30 -4.32 -3.84 -0.20
N LYS A 31 -5.28 -4.73 -0.50
CA LYS A 31 -5.02 -5.96 -1.26
C LYS A 31 -4.63 -5.67 -2.71
N ASP A 32 -5.35 -4.75 -3.36
CA ASP A 32 -5.07 -4.38 -4.74
C ASP A 32 -3.63 -3.80 -4.86
N ALA A 33 -3.20 -2.97 -3.90
CA ALA A 33 -1.83 -2.48 -3.81
C ALA A 33 -0.81 -3.62 -3.59
N MET A 34 -1.13 -4.62 -2.76
CA MET A 34 -0.28 -5.80 -2.57
C MET A 34 -0.10 -6.62 -3.86
N GLU A 35 -1.17 -6.83 -4.62
CA GLU A 35 -1.13 -7.54 -5.89
C GLU A 35 -0.22 -6.83 -6.91
N VAL A 36 -0.31 -5.50 -6.98
CA VAL A 36 0.56 -4.68 -7.83
C VAL A 36 2.04 -4.79 -7.41
N LEU A 37 2.33 -4.80 -6.10
CA LEU A 37 3.70 -4.93 -5.59
C LEU A 37 4.33 -6.30 -5.91
N GLN A 38 3.49 -7.34 -6.06
CA GLN A 38 3.92 -8.69 -6.39
C GLN A 38 4.07 -8.96 -7.89
N ASP A 39 3.64 -8.05 -8.78
CA ASP A 39 3.69 -8.27 -10.22
C ASP A 39 5.13 -8.31 -10.74
N THR A 40 5.69 -9.51 -10.87
CA THR A 40 7.09 -9.71 -11.28
C THR A 40 7.38 -9.32 -12.73
N SER A 41 6.36 -9.02 -13.54
CA SER A 41 6.53 -8.68 -14.96
C SER A 41 7.01 -7.24 -15.20
N ILE A 42 6.91 -6.37 -14.18
CA ILE A 42 7.27 -4.94 -14.27
C ILE A 42 8.36 -4.57 -13.25
N THR A 43 9.06 -3.45 -13.45
CA THR A 43 10.14 -2.99 -12.55
C THR A 43 9.63 -2.61 -11.16
N HIS A 44 10.49 -2.69 -10.13
CA HIS A 44 10.18 -2.27 -8.76
C HIS A 44 9.65 -0.83 -8.68
N ALA A 45 10.22 0.09 -9.46
CA ALA A 45 9.78 1.49 -9.52
C ALA A 45 8.34 1.62 -10.03
N VAL A 46 7.99 0.92 -11.11
CA VAL A 46 6.62 0.94 -11.68
C VAL A 46 5.61 0.31 -10.72
N ARG A 47 5.96 -0.81 -10.05
CA ARG A 47 5.09 -1.41 -9.02
C ARG A 47 4.81 -0.42 -7.88
N SER A 48 5.87 0.22 -7.40
CA SER A 48 5.79 1.18 -6.29
C SER A 48 4.91 2.38 -6.67
N ALA A 49 5.10 2.94 -7.87
CA ALA A 49 4.28 4.05 -8.36
C ALA A 49 2.79 3.68 -8.50
N ASN A 50 2.49 2.50 -9.06
CA ASN A 50 1.12 2.03 -9.20
C ASN A 50 0.46 1.78 -7.84
N ALA A 51 1.19 1.17 -6.89
CA ALA A 51 0.69 0.95 -5.53
C ALA A 51 0.45 2.27 -4.79
N ILE A 52 1.36 3.25 -4.89
CA ILE A 52 1.18 4.59 -4.32
C ILE A 52 -0.09 5.24 -4.87
N SER A 53 -0.34 5.17 -6.19
CA SER A 53 -1.56 5.75 -6.78
C SER A 53 -2.85 5.16 -6.19
N ILE A 54 -2.91 3.84 -5.95
CA ILE A 54 -4.05 3.17 -5.31
C ILE A 54 -4.23 3.68 -3.88
N LEU A 55 -3.13 3.79 -3.15
CA LEU A 55 -3.10 4.19 -1.74
C LEU A 55 -3.46 5.67 -1.55
N ASP A 56 -3.01 6.54 -2.45
CA ASP A 56 -3.34 7.95 -2.45
C ASP A 56 -4.83 8.19 -2.74
N GLU A 57 -5.40 7.47 -3.70
CA GLU A 57 -6.83 7.56 -4.00
C GLU A 57 -7.67 7.17 -2.78
N ILE A 58 -7.40 6.00 -2.19
CA ILE A 58 -8.18 5.53 -1.03
C ILE A 58 -7.92 6.37 0.21
N SER A 59 -6.77 7.03 0.33
CA SER A 59 -6.48 7.96 1.43
C SER A 59 -7.48 9.12 1.48
N GLN A 60 -8.10 9.49 0.37
CA GLN A 60 -9.10 10.57 0.32
C GLN A 60 -10.50 10.12 0.76
N ASP A 61 -10.71 8.83 1.08
CA ASP A 61 -12.01 8.34 1.52
C ASP A 61 -12.45 9.02 2.83
N PRO A 62 -13.68 9.58 2.90
CA PRO A 62 -14.18 10.27 4.09
C PRO A 62 -14.39 9.33 5.30
N ASN A 63 -14.56 8.02 5.07
CA ASN A 63 -14.71 7.00 6.10
C ASN A 63 -13.37 6.37 6.52
N MET A 64 -12.24 6.88 6.03
CA MET A 64 -10.91 6.37 6.37
C MET A 64 -10.58 6.60 7.86
N PRO A 65 -10.37 5.52 8.64
CA PRO A 65 -9.96 5.65 10.03
C PRO A 65 -8.60 6.34 10.17
N SER A 66 -8.44 7.20 11.17
CA SER A 66 -7.19 7.96 11.36
C SER A 66 -5.96 7.08 11.53
N TYR A 67 -6.08 5.95 12.25
CA TYR A 67 -4.95 5.03 12.44
C TYR A 67 -4.57 4.33 11.12
N THR A 68 -5.55 3.94 10.31
CA THR A 68 -5.34 3.31 9.00
C THR A 68 -4.68 4.29 8.04
N ARG A 69 -5.11 5.56 8.04
CA ARG A 69 -4.50 6.64 7.27
C ARG A 69 -3.00 6.79 7.58
N THR A 70 -2.62 6.77 8.85
CA THR A 70 -1.21 6.85 9.25
C THR A 70 -0.41 5.64 8.76
N ARG A 71 -0.99 4.44 8.78
CA ARG A 71 -0.34 3.24 8.23
C ARG A 71 -0.18 3.31 6.72
N ILE A 72 -1.19 3.79 5.99
CA ILE A 72 -1.11 4.03 4.55
C ILE A 72 -0.01 5.03 4.24
N TRP A 73 0.06 6.14 4.98
CA TRP A 73 1.11 7.14 4.81
C TRP A 73 2.51 6.55 5.02
N ASN A 74 2.68 5.70 6.05
CA ASN A 74 3.93 4.96 6.27
C ASN A 74 4.30 4.09 5.06
N VAL A 75 3.34 3.33 4.51
CA VAL A 75 3.56 2.51 3.31
C VAL A 75 3.98 3.37 2.12
N VAL A 76 3.28 4.47 1.85
CA VAL A 76 3.63 5.39 0.77
C VAL A 76 5.05 5.91 0.93
N SER A 77 5.44 6.37 2.14
CA SER A 77 6.81 6.82 2.40
C SER A 77 7.87 5.74 2.18
N ILE A 78 7.58 4.46 2.50
CA ILE A 78 8.49 3.35 2.20
C ILE A 78 8.64 3.19 0.67
N LEU A 79 7.53 3.16 -0.06
CA LEU A 79 7.50 2.93 -1.50
C LEU A 79 8.13 4.10 -2.29
N GLU A 80 8.02 5.34 -1.82
CA GLU A 80 8.65 6.53 -2.42
C GLU A 80 10.20 6.46 -2.43
N THR A 81 10.80 5.65 -1.55
CA THR A 81 12.26 5.45 -1.53
C THR A 81 12.76 4.54 -2.65
N ILE A 82 11.87 3.81 -3.32
CA ILE A 82 12.20 2.90 -4.41
C ILE A 82 12.27 3.71 -5.70
N LYS A 83 13.49 3.89 -6.21
CA LYS A 83 13.78 4.58 -7.46
C LYS A 83 14.61 3.65 -8.35
N ASP A 84 14.37 3.69 -9.66
CA ASP A 84 15.08 2.86 -10.64
C ASP A 84 16.61 3.12 -10.61
#